data_AF-A0A844M5Z5-F1
#
_entry.id   AF-A0A844M5Z5-F1
#
_cell.length_a   1.000
_cell.length_b   1.000
_cell.length_c   1.000
_cell.angle_alpha   90.00
_cell.angle_beta   90.00
_cell.angle_gamma   90.00
#
_symmetry.space_group_name_H-M   'P 1'
#
loop_
_entity.id
_entity.type
_entity.pdbx_description
1 polymer ?
#
loop_
_entity_poly.entity_id
_entity_poly.type
_entity_poly.pdbx_seq_one_letter_code
_entity_poly.pdbx_strand_id
1 'polypeptide(L)'
;MGQIRLRQQLDDQVNIADAYNQLGFIYQEWGKYEQAIKYFQDSCNLYKHLNISESEARILTRLAYTQIFLAKTYQDEALALNLLTQAEQNLLHAIQLNTTGDYKENLAYDYTTLGLLYSERLRLLPSNDSSRQEQITQFEQHYLTGLTYLTELGQTVDRADEALDMARAYLEVEALENLDLAQEIAQECLQIFDEYNRYKQKASALKLLGEIYLKRSQQNYPNTRAIATQFLSESLQIYQELDLSEKALEVEQLIHSSMGG
;
A
#
# COMPACT_ATOMS: atom_id res chain seq x y z
N MET A 1 19.29 41.83 -12.05
CA MET A 1 17.98 41.53 -12.66
C MET A 1 17.91 40.14 -13.30
N GLY A 2 18.92 39.69 -14.07
CA GLY A 2 18.92 38.34 -14.69
C GLY A 2 18.90 37.16 -13.71
N GLN A 3 19.68 37.20 -12.63
CA GLN A 3 19.70 36.14 -11.60
C GLN A 3 18.36 35.98 -10.85
N ILE A 4 17.64 37.09 -10.62
CA ILE A 4 16.33 37.07 -9.96
C ILE A 4 15.28 36.45 -10.89
N ARG A 5 15.30 36.79 -12.18
CA ARG A 5 14.36 36.23 -13.16
C ARG A 5 14.57 34.72 -13.37
N LEU A 6 15.82 34.25 -13.41
CA LEU A 6 16.12 32.82 -13.50
C LEU A 6 15.63 32.06 -12.26
N ARG A 7 15.88 32.62 -11.07
CA ARG A 7 15.40 32.04 -9.81
C ARG A 7 13.87 31.94 -9.78
N GLN A 8 13.18 33.00 -10.19
CA GLN A 8 11.71 32.99 -10.30
C GLN A 8 11.20 31.92 -11.26
N GLN A 9 11.83 31.75 -12.42
CA GLN A 9 11.44 30.72 -13.38
C GLN A 9 11.63 29.30 -12.83
N LEU A 10 12.70 29.04 -12.09
CA LEU A 10 12.94 27.75 -11.44
C LEU A 10 11.92 27.51 -10.31
N ASP A 11 11.68 28.51 -9.46
CA ASP A 11 10.69 28.43 -8.38
C ASP A 11 9.29 28.16 -8.96
N ASP A 12 8.92 28.82 -10.06
CA ASP A 12 7.66 28.59 -10.76
C ASP A 12 7.54 27.14 -11.28
N GLN A 13 8.61 26.57 -11.82
CA GLN A 13 8.61 25.18 -12.30
C GLN A 13 8.50 24.16 -11.17
N VAL A 14 9.16 24.40 -10.02
CA VAL A 14 9.01 23.57 -8.82
C VAL A 14 7.57 23.61 -8.32
N ASN A 15 6.98 24.81 -8.21
CA ASN A 15 5.60 24.97 -7.77
C ASN A 15 4.59 24.27 -8.71
N ILE A 16 4.85 24.27 -10.03
CA ILE A 16 4.02 23.53 -10.99
C ILE A 16 4.17 22.02 -10.80
N ALA A 17 5.39 21.53 -10.55
CA ALA A 17 5.62 20.10 -10.28
C ALA A 17 4.92 19.64 -9.00
N ASP A 18 4.98 20.45 -7.94
CA ASP A 18 4.25 20.23 -6.68
C ASP A 18 2.73 20.20 -6.93
N ALA A 19 2.20 21.14 -7.71
CA ALA A 19 0.77 21.18 -8.03
C ALA A 19 0.30 19.93 -8.78
N TYR A 20 1.09 19.43 -9.74
CA TYR A 20 0.79 18.17 -10.43
C TYR A 20 0.86 16.97 -9.48
N ASN A 21 1.84 16.91 -8.59
CA ASN A 21 1.90 15.86 -7.57
C ASN A 21 0.61 15.85 -6.71
N GLN A 22 0.17 17.02 -6.25
CA GLN A 22 -1.05 17.13 -5.44
C GLN A 22 -2.31 16.72 -6.23
N LEU A 23 -2.41 17.09 -7.50
CA LEU A 23 -3.50 16.62 -8.36
C LEU A 23 -3.46 15.10 -8.52
N GLY A 24 -2.28 14.53 -8.75
CA GLY A 24 -2.08 13.08 -8.83
C GLY A 24 -2.59 12.37 -7.58
N PHE A 25 -2.21 12.89 -6.39
CA PHE A 25 -2.66 12.36 -5.11
C PHE A 25 -4.19 12.45 -4.93
N ILE A 26 -4.81 13.59 -5.24
CA ILE A 26 -6.27 13.76 -5.14
C ILE A 26 -7.01 12.79 -6.06
N TYR A 27 -6.55 12.62 -7.30
CA TYR A 27 -7.17 11.67 -8.22
C TYR A 27 -6.97 10.22 -7.78
N GLN A 28 -5.82 9.88 -7.19
CA GLN A 28 -5.55 8.56 -6.62
C GLN A 28 -6.52 8.25 -5.47
N GLU A 29 -6.72 9.19 -4.53
CA GLU A 29 -7.69 9.04 -3.42
C GLU A 29 -9.14 8.92 -3.89
N TRP A 30 -9.46 9.46 -5.08
CA TRP A 30 -10.78 9.27 -5.70
C TRP A 30 -10.90 8.00 -6.54
N GLY A 31 -9.90 7.12 -6.54
CA GLY A 31 -9.88 5.89 -7.35
C GLY A 31 -9.77 6.13 -8.86
N LYS A 32 -9.40 7.35 -9.28
CA LYS A 32 -9.24 7.76 -10.69
C LYS A 32 -7.78 7.59 -11.12
N TYR A 33 -7.35 6.33 -11.17
CA TYR A 33 -5.94 5.98 -11.26
C TYR A 33 -5.27 6.43 -12.57
N GLU A 34 -5.98 6.40 -13.70
CA GLU A 34 -5.44 6.84 -15.00
C GLU A 34 -5.16 8.35 -15.00
N GLN A 35 -6.05 9.16 -14.43
CA GLN A 35 -5.82 10.59 -14.26
C GLN A 35 -4.66 10.84 -13.30
N ALA A 36 -4.60 10.11 -12.19
CA ALA A 36 -3.52 10.22 -11.22
C ALA A 36 -2.15 9.93 -11.84
N ILE A 37 -2.04 8.83 -12.61
CA ILE A 37 -0.84 8.45 -13.36
C ILE A 37 -0.37 9.59 -14.27
N LYS A 38 -1.29 10.22 -15.02
CA LYS A 38 -0.94 11.33 -15.91
C LYS A 38 -0.32 12.50 -15.14
N TYR A 39 -0.94 12.92 -14.03
CA TYR A 39 -0.41 14.03 -13.25
C TYR A 39 0.90 13.69 -12.54
N PHE A 40 1.07 12.47 -12.05
CA PHE A 40 2.36 12.02 -11.51
C PHE A 40 3.45 11.99 -12.60
N GLN A 41 3.15 11.57 -13.83
CA GLN A 41 4.09 11.63 -14.95
C GLN A 41 4.51 13.08 -15.27
N ASP A 42 3.55 14.01 -15.33
CA ASP A 42 3.84 15.43 -15.56
C ASP A 42 4.74 16.02 -14.45
N SER A 43 4.46 15.69 -13.18
CA SER A 43 5.29 16.08 -12.03
C SER A 43 6.70 15.49 -12.09
N CYS A 44 6.80 14.18 -12.37
CA CYS A 44 8.07 13.45 -12.45
C CYS A 44 8.98 14.04 -13.53
N ASN A 45 8.43 14.33 -14.71
CA ASN A 45 9.18 14.92 -15.83
C ASN A 45 9.77 16.29 -15.44
N LEU A 46 9.02 17.11 -14.71
CA LEU A 46 9.51 18.41 -14.25
C LEU A 46 10.64 18.27 -13.22
N TYR A 47 10.48 17.45 -12.17
CA TYR A 47 11.56 17.25 -11.20
C TYR A 47 12.82 16.67 -11.82
N LYS A 48 12.67 15.75 -12.78
CA LYS A 48 13.78 15.22 -13.58
C LYS A 48 14.50 16.32 -14.36
N HIS A 49 13.76 17.20 -15.06
CA HIS A 49 14.34 18.33 -15.77
C HIS A 49 15.05 19.34 -14.85
N LEU A 50 14.54 19.50 -13.63
CA LEU A 50 15.10 20.36 -12.60
C LEU A 50 16.27 19.71 -11.83
N ASN A 51 16.53 18.41 -12.06
CA ASN A 51 17.51 17.59 -11.33
C ASN A 51 17.25 17.55 -9.81
N ILE A 52 15.98 17.48 -9.40
CA ILE A 52 15.57 17.34 -7.99
C ILE A 52 15.28 15.86 -7.73
N SER A 53 16.34 15.09 -7.50
CA SER A 53 16.29 13.61 -7.46
C SER A 53 15.43 13.04 -6.34
N GLU A 54 15.42 13.66 -5.15
CA GLU A 54 14.58 13.20 -4.03
C GLU A 54 13.09 13.27 -4.40
N SER A 55 12.65 14.41 -4.95
CA SER A 55 11.27 14.59 -5.38
C SER A 55 10.93 13.68 -6.56
N GLU A 56 11.82 13.55 -7.55
CA GLU A 56 11.64 12.59 -8.65
C GLU A 56 11.40 11.18 -8.13
N ALA A 57 12.24 10.69 -7.20
CA ALA A 57 12.11 9.37 -6.61
C ALA A 57 10.77 9.18 -5.90
N ARG A 58 10.34 10.16 -5.09
CA ARG A 58 9.04 10.11 -4.40
C ARG A 58 7.86 10.05 -5.38
N ILE A 59 7.94 10.76 -6.51
CA ILE A 59 6.88 10.69 -7.53
C ILE A 59 6.88 9.35 -8.25
N LEU A 60 8.05 8.77 -8.53
CA LEU A 60 8.17 7.44 -9.14
C LEU A 60 7.50 6.37 -8.25
N THR A 61 7.68 6.43 -6.93
CA THR A 61 7.05 5.51 -5.97
C THR A 61 5.53 5.68 -5.96
N ARG A 62 5.03 6.93 -5.98
CA ARG A 62 3.58 7.21 -6.08
C ARG A 62 2.99 6.74 -7.40
N LEU A 63 3.72 6.92 -8.50
CA LEU A 63 3.33 6.45 -9.82
C LEU A 63 3.21 4.92 -9.83
N ALA A 64 4.22 4.22 -9.31
CA ALA A 64 4.23 2.77 -9.19
C ALA A 64 3.07 2.25 -8.32
N TYR A 65 2.86 2.84 -7.15
CA TYR A 65 1.72 2.53 -6.28
C TYR A 65 0.40 2.69 -7.04
N THR A 66 0.20 3.80 -7.75
CA THR A 66 -1.01 4.04 -8.56
C THR A 66 -1.19 3.01 -9.67
N GLN A 67 -0.10 2.61 -10.34
CA GLN A 67 -0.12 1.58 -11.38
C GLN A 67 -0.51 0.21 -10.82
N ILE A 68 -0.03 -0.14 -9.61
CA ILE A 68 -0.42 -1.37 -8.92
C ILE A 68 -1.93 -1.36 -8.66
N PHE A 69 -2.48 -0.27 -8.11
CA PHE A 69 -3.92 -0.16 -7.84
C PHE A 69 -4.76 -0.20 -9.12
N LEU A 70 -4.33 0.47 -10.20
CA LEU A 70 -5.00 0.37 -11.49
C LEU A 70 -4.99 -1.07 -12.01
N ALA A 71 -3.87 -1.78 -11.89
CA ALA A 71 -3.76 -3.17 -12.31
C ALA A 71 -4.79 -4.07 -11.62
N LYS A 72 -5.10 -3.83 -10.33
CA LYS A 72 -6.13 -4.58 -9.58
C LYS A 72 -7.54 -4.42 -10.17
N THR A 73 -7.80 -3.33 -10.88
CA THR A 73 -9.13 -3.06 -11.49
C THR A 73 -9.31 -3.74 -12.84
N TYR A 74 -8.22 -4.20 -13.47
CA TYR A 74 -8.26 -4.80 -14.80
C TYR A 74 -8.61 -6.28 -14.75
N GLN A 75 -9.52 -6.68 -15.63
CA GLN A 75 -9.83 -8.09 -15.91
C GLN A 75 -8.85 -8.71 -16.91
N ASP A 76 -8.22 -7.88 -17.76
CA ASP A 76 -7.22 -8.32 -18.73
C ASP A 76 -5.87 -8.48 -18.02
N GLU A 77 -5.46 -9.73 -17.84
CA GLU A 77 -4.20 -10.09 -17.17
C GLU A 77 -2.98 -9.50 -17.88
N ALA A 78 -2.97 -9.40 -19.21
CA ALA A 78 -1.84 -8.87 -19.94
C ALA A 78 -1.67 -7.36 -19.71
N LEU A 79 -2.78 -6.62 -19.65
CA LEU A 79 -2.75 -5.19 -19.28
C LEU A 79 -2.32 -4.99 -17.83
N ALA A 80 -2.82 -5.82 -16.91
CA ALA A 80 -2.42 -5.78 -15.50
C ALA A 80 -0.92 -6.08 -15.32
N LEU A 81 -0.41 -7.15 -15.94
CA LEU A 81 1.03 -7.46 -15.92
C LEU A 81 1.87 -6.32 -16.49
N ASN A 82 1.43 -5.71 -17.59
CA ASN A 82 2.16 -4.59 -18.19
C ASN A 82 2.26 -3.40 -17.24
N LEU A 83 1.19 -3.06 -16.52
CA LEU A 83 1.21 -2.02 -15.49
C LEU A 83 2.15 -2.39 -14.34
N LEU A 84 2.13 -3.64 -13.88
CA LEU A 84 3.03 -4.10 -12.82
C LEU A 84 4.50 -4.09 -13.27
N THR A 85 4.81 -4.37 -14.54
CA THR A 85 6.18 -4.22 -15.07
C THR A 85 6.62 -2.76 -15.10
N GLN A 86 5.73 -1.83 -15.49
CA GLN A 86 6.04 -0.40 -15.45
C GLN A 86 6.25 0.10 -14.01
N ALA A 87 5.43 -0.36 -13.07
CA ALA A 87 5.55 -0.04 -11.66
C ALA A 87 6.89 -0.50 -11.08
N GLU A 88 7.32 -1.71 -11.41
CA GLU A 88 8.62 -2.25 -10.97
C GLU A 88 9.79 -1.42 -11.52
N GLN A 89 9.74 -1.02 -12.79
CA GLN A 89 10.76 -0.14 -13.38
C GLN A 89 10.84 1.22 -12.67
N ASN A 90 9.69 1.81 -12.33
CA ASN A 90 9.63 3.07 -11.59
C ASN A 90 10.23 2.91 -10.18
N LEU A 91 9.91 1.82 -9.47
CA LEU A 91 10.44 1.56 -8.13
C LEU A 91 11.95 1.30 -8.14
N LEU A 92 12.46 0.51 -9.09
CA LEU A 92 13.90 0.28 -9.22
C LEU A 92 14.67 1.58 -9.48
N HIS A 93 14.08 2.50 -10.27
CA HIS A 93 14.66 3.82 -10.48
C HIS A 93 14.58 4.70 -9.21
N ALA A 94 13.45 4.70 -8.50
CA ALA A 94 13.30 5.42 -7.23
C ALA A 94 14.34 4.95 -6.21
N ILE A 95 14.51 3.63 -6.05
CA ILE A 95 15.50 3.02 -5.16
C ILE A 95 16.92 3.45 -5.52
N GLN A 96 17.26 3.51 -6.81
CA GLN A 96 18.57 3.98 -7.25
C GLN A 96 18.82 5.43 -6.82
N LEU A 97 17.85 6.32 -7.04
CA LEU A 97 17.94 7.73 -6.67
C LEU A 97 18.03 7.89 -5.14
N ASN A 98 17.17 7.19 -4.40
CA ASN A 98 17.12 7.27 -2.94
C ASN A 98 18.34 6.64 -2.27
N THR A 99 18.91 5.58 -2.83
CA THR A 99 20.19 5.01 -2.39
C THR A 99 21.33 5.99 -2.62
N THR A 100 21.35 6.64 -3.79
CA THR A 100 22.40 7.63 -4.12
C THR A 100 22.32 8.87 -3.22
N GLY A 101 21.11 9.28 -2.85
CA GLY A 101 20.86 10.43 -1.98
C GLY A 101 20.84 10.14 -0.47
N ASP A 102 20.99 8.87 -0.06
CA ASP A 102 20.82 8.41 1.34
C ASP A 102 19.45 8.80 1.95
N TYR A 103 18.39 8.76 1.15
CA TYR A 103 17.01 9.07 1.55
C TYR A 103 16.32 7.83 2.15
N LYS A 104 16.73 7.45 3.37
CA LYS A 104 16.27 6.22 4.04
C LYS A 104 14.75 6.11 4.22
N GLU A 105 14.08 7.20 4.51
CA GLU A 105 12.62 7.21 4.64
C GLU A 105 11.95 6.83 3.30
N ASN A 106 12.42 7.41 2.19
CA ASN A 106 11.88 7.05 0.88
C ASN A 106 12.19 5.58 0.53
N LEU A 107 13.40 5.09 0.83
CA LEU A 107 13.75 3.68 0.62
C LEU A 107 12.79 2.74 1.34
N ALA A 108 12.35 3.10 2.55
CA ALA A 108 11.38 2.31 3.27
C ALA A 108 10.10 2.06 2.45
N TYR A 109 9.49 3.15 1.96
CA TYR A 109 8.28 3.10 1.15
C TYR A 109 8.50 2.49 -0.24
N ASP A 110 9.68 2.68 -0.85
CA ASP A 110 10.02 2.04 -2.12
C ASP A 110 10.01 0.51 -1.98
N TYR A 111 10.62 0.00 -0.91
CA TYR A 111 10.71 -1.43 -0.65
C TYR A 111 9.36 -2.03 -0.22
N THR A 112 8.57 -1.38 0.62
CA THR A 112 7.24 -1.92 0.96
C THR A 112 6.30 -1.89 -0.25
N THR A 113 6.41 -0.87 -1.12
CA THR A 113 5.66 -0.82 -2.39
C THR A 113 6.12 -1.91 -3.37
N LEU A 114 7.41 -2.25 -3.42
CA LEU A 114 7.87 -3.44 -4.17
C LEU A 114 7.27 -4.72 -3.60
N GLY A 115 7.23 -4.88 -2.28
CA GLY A 115 6.55 -6.00 -1.63
C GLY A 115 5.09 -6.12 -2.11
N LEU A 116 4.34 -5.02 -2.04
CA LEU A 116 2.97 -4.95 -2.55
C LEU A 116 2.87 -5.34 -4.04
N LEU A 117 3.81 -4.88 -4.87
CA LEU A 117 3.86 -5.22 -6.29
C LEU A 117 3.98 -6.73 -6.52
N TYR A 118 4.87 -7.41 -5.79
CA TYR A 118 5.06 -8.86 -5.93
C TYR A 118 3.85 -9.65 -5.44
N SER A 119 3.12 -9.16 -4.41
CA SER A 119 1.88 -9.81 -3.98
C SER A 119 0.80 -9.76 -5.08
N GLU A 120 0.68 -8.64 -5.78
CA GLU A 120 -0.27 -8.51 -6.89
C GLU A 120 0.17 -9.29 -8.12
N ARG A 121 1.48 -9.37 -8.41
CA ARG A 121 2.00 -10.22 -9.48
C ARG A 121 1.69 -11.69 -9.21
N LEU A 122 1.83 -12.15 -7.96
CA LEU A 122 1.51 -13.52 -7.55
C LEU A 122 0.04 -13.89 -7.77
N ARG A 123 -0.91 -12.94 -7.67
CA ARG A 123 -2.33 -13.19 -7.99
C ARG A 123 -2.56 -13.57 -9.44
N LEU A 124 -1.71 -13.09 -10.35
CA LEU A 124 -1.85 -13.26 -11.79
C LEU A 124 -1.05 -14.48 -12.32
N LEU A 125 -0.23 -15.12 -11.49
CA LEU A 125 0.57 -16.26 -11.92
C LEU A 125 -0.19 -17.59 -11.80
N PRO A 126 -0.12 -18.45 -12.83
CA PRO A 126 -0.61 -19.82 -12.74
C PRO A 126 0.00 -20.63 -11.59
N SER A 127 -0.73 -21.62 -11.09
CA SER A 127 -0.29 -22.48 -9.96
C SER A 127 0.95 -23.33 -10.20
N ASN A 128 1.32 -23.50 -11.45
CA ASN A 128 2.50 -24.23 -11.88
C ASN A 128 3.62 -23.32 -12.42
N ASP A 129 3.51 -21.99 -12.26
CA ASP A 129 4.54 -21.06 -12.72
C ASP A 129 5.83 -21.28 -11.92
N SER A 130 6.94 -21.50 -12.63
CA SER A 130 8.24 -21.80 -12.00
C SER A 130 8.84 -20.63 -11.22
N SER A 131 8.43 -19.39 -11.52
CA SER A 131 8.92 -18.19 -10.84
C SER A 131 8.21 -17.92 -9.51
N ARG A 132 7.13 -18.64 -9.19
CA ARG A 132 6.29 -18.36 -8.01
C ARG A 132 7.08 -18.33 -6.71
N GLN A 133 7.93 -19.33 -6.47
CA GLN A 133 8.70 -19.41 -5.23
C GLN A 133 9.67 -18.23 -5.10
N GLU A 134 10.29 -17.82 -6.21
CA GLU A 134 11.17 -16.64 -6.25
C GLU A 134 10.38 -15.36 -5.93
N GLN A 135 9.18 -15.20 -6.50
CA GLN A 135 8.34 -14.04 -6.24
C GLN A 135 7.83 -13.96 -4.79
N ILE A 136 7.54 -15.11 -4.17
CA ILE A 136 7.23 -15.17 -2.73
C ILE A 136 8.44 -14.67 -1.92
N THR A 137 9.65 -15.14 -2.24
CA THR A 137 10.86 -14.69 -1.57
C THR A 137 11.11 -13.19 -1.78
N GLN A 138 10.87 -12.64 -2.98
CA GLN A 138 11.00 -11.21 -3.23
C GLN A 138 9.96 -10.40 -2.44
N PHE A 139 8.70 -10.84 -2.38
CA PHE A 139 7.66 -10.23 -1.55
C PHE A 139 8.12 -10.10 -0.08
N GLU A 140 8.61 -11.20 0.52
CA GLU A 140 9.02 -11.21 1.93
C GLU A 140 10.26 -10.35 2.17
N GLN A 141 11.27 -10.45 1.29
CA GLN A 141 12.51 -9.68 1.41
C GLN A 141 12.28 -8.19 1.30
N HIS A 142 11.44 -7.74 0.36
CA HIS A 142 11.16 -6.33 0.16
C HIS A 142 10.38 -5.73 1.34
N TYR A 143 9.32 -6.40 1.83
CA TYR A 143 8.66 -5.96 3.05
C TYR A 143 9.61 -5.91 4.25
N LEU A 144 10.42 -6.96 4.48
CA LEU A 144 11.38 -6.98 5.58
C LEU A 144 12.39 -5.83 5.51
N THR A 145 12.87 -5.52 4.31
CA THR A 145 13.81 -4.42 4.07
C THR A 145 13.16 -3.07 4.40
N GLY A 146 11.96 -2.80 3.85
CA GLY A 146 11.26 -1.54 4.11
C GLY A 146 10.90 -1.35 5.59
N LEU A 147 10.40 -2.40 6.24
CA LEU A 147 10.07 -2.37 7.68
C LEU A 147 11.31 -2.18 8.56
N THR A 148 12.48 -2.66 8.13
CA THR A 148 13.75 -2.45 8.82
C THR A 148 14.15 -0.97 8.75
N TYR A 149 14.03 -0.31 7.60
CA TYR A 149 14.27 1.13 7.50
C TYR A 149 13.37 1.94 8.44
N LEU A 150 12.07 1.65 8.49
CA LEU A 150 11.14 2.33 9.41
C LEU A 150 11.50 2.08 10.88
N THR A 151 11.96 0.87 11.20
CA THR A 151 12.44 0.52 12.55
C THR A 151 13.67 1.37 12.92
N GLU A 152 14.66 1.46 12.02
CA GLU A 152 15.88 2.24 12.23
C GLU A 152 15.61 3.74 12.36
N LEU A 153 14.58 4.25 11.67
CA LEU A 153 14.14 5.64 11.75
C LEU A 153 13.25 5.94 12.98
N GLY A 154 12.83 4.91 13.72
CA GLY A 154 11.91 5.06 14.85
C GLY A 154 10.46 5.41 14.42
N GLN A 155 10.10 5.15 13.17
CA GLN A 155 8.77 5.40 12.60
C GLN A 155 7.82 4.23 12.93
N THR A 156 7.52 4.05 14.22
CA THR A 156 6.75 2.90 14.73
C THR A 156 5.35 2.79 14.13
N VAL A 157 4.64 3.91 13.97
CA VAL A 157 3.27 3.91 13.41
C VAL A 157 3.30 3.62 11.91
N ASP A 158 4.20 4.25 11.16
CA ASP A 158 4.31 4.03 9.71
C ASP A 158 4.72 2.57 9.43
N ARG A 159 5.63 2.01 10.25
CA ARG A 159 5.96 0.57 10.20
C ARG A 159 4.74 -0.31 10.40
N ALA A 160 3.88 0.01 11.37
CA ALA A 160 2.66 -0.77 11.61
C ALA A 160 1.66 -0.64 10.46
N ASP A 161 1.54 0.54 9.84
CA ASP A 161 0.69 0.73 8.66
C ASP A 161 1.18 -0.14 7.49
N GLU A 162 2.47 -0.12 7.17
CA GLU A 162 3.04 -0.94 6.09
C GLU A 162 3.00 -2.45 6.40
N ALA A 163 3.19 -2.85 7.67
CA ALA A 163 3.08 -4.25 8.08
C ALA A 163 1.64 -4.76 7.98
N LEU A 164 0.64 -3.91 8.18
CA LEU A 164 -0.77 -4.29 8.03
C LEU A 164 -1.10 -4.62 6.56
N ASP A 165 -0.49 -3.94 5.60
CA ASP A 165 -0.61 -4.26 4.17
C ASP A 165 0.06 -5.59 3.83
N MET A 166 1.18 -5.93 4.48
CA MET A 166 1.80 -7.25 4.37
C MET A 166 0.86 -8.35 4.90
N ALA A 167 0.23 -8.12 6.06
CA ALA A 167 -0.73 -9.05 6.65
C ALA A 167 -1.97 -9.24 5.77
N ARG A 168 -2.45 -8.16 5.12
CA ARG A 168 -3.51 -8.22 4.10
C ARG A 168 -3.12 -9.14 2.95
N ALA A 169 -1.90 -9.04 2.43
CA ALA A 169 -1.43 -9.90 1.35
C ALA A 169 -1.41 -11.39 1.77
N TYR A 170 -0.96 -11.70 2.99
CA TYR A 170 -1.02 -13.07 3.54
C TYR A 170 -2.44 -13.60 3.75
N LEU A 171 -3.44 -12.73 3.91
CA LEU A 171 -4.84 -13.12 3.97
C LEU A 171 -5.41 -13.39 2.57
N GLU A 172 -5.12 -12.53 1.59
CA GLU A 172 -5.88 -12.46 0.34
C GLU A 172 -5.23 -13.14 -0.87
N VAL A 173 -3.90 -13.27 -0.89
CA VAL A 173 -3.18 -13.85 -2.04
C VAL A 173 -3.00 -15.34 -1.78
N GLU A 174 -3.67 -16.18 -2.58
CA GLU A 174 -3.65 -17.65 -2.39
C GLU A 174 -2.22 -18.22 -2.35
N ALA A 175 -1.33 -17.74 -3.24
CA ALA A 175 0.05 -18.19 -3.28
C ALA A 175 0.88 -17.80 -2.04
N LEU A 176 0.43 -16.80 -1.27
CA LEU A 176 1.08 -16.35 -0.04
C LEU A 176 0.37 -16.86 1.21
N GLU A 177 -0.80 -17.49 1.12
CA GLU A 177 -1.72 -17.64 2.25
C GLU A 177 -1.02 -18.16 3.53
N ASN A 178 -1.05 -17.32 4.57
CA ASN A 178 -0.52 -17.66 5.88
C ASN A 178 -1.32 -16.95 6.98
N LEU A 179 -2.41 -17.59 7.43
CA LEU A 179 -3.35 -16.98 8.38
C LEU A 179 -2.79 -16.83 9.80
N ASP A 180 -1.78 -17.63 10.17
CA ASP A 180 -1.12 -17.50 11.48
C ASP A 180 -0.24 -16.24 11.49
N LEU A 181 0.59 -16.06 10.46
CA LEU A 181 1.45 -14.88 10.32
C LEU A 181 0.64 -13.60 10.09
N ALA A 182 -0.39 -13.65 9.25
CA ALA A 182 -1.30 -12.52 9.04
C ALA A 182 -1.94 -12.06 10.37
N GLN A 183 -2.35 -13.01 11.21
CA GLN A 183 -2.96 -12.71 12.51
C GLN A 183 -1.94 -12.11 13.47
N GLU A 184 -0.74 -12.68 13.57
CA GLU A 184 0.33 -12.17 14.44
C GLU A 184 0.67 -10.71 14.11
N ILE A 185 0.91 -10.42 12.83
CA ILE A 185 1.22 -9.06 12.37
C ILE A 185 0.05 -8.11 12.65
N ALA A 186 -1.19 -8.52 12.33
CA ALA A 186 -2.37 -7.68 12.55
C ALA A 186 -2.61 -7.38 14.05
N GLN A 187 -2.29 -8.32 14.94
CA GLN A 187 -2.36 -8.11 16.41
C GLN A 187 -1.29 -7.13 16.90
N GLU A 188 -0.05 -7.23 16.40
CA GLU A 188 1.02 -6.27 16.71
C GLU A 188 0.62 -4.86 16.25
N CYS A 189 0.11 -4.74 15.01
CA CYS A 189 -0.34 -3.47 14.45
C CYS A 189 -1.49 -2.87 15.29
N LEU A 190 -2.48 -3.70 15.66
CA LEU A 190 -3.58 -3.29 16.51
C LEU A 190 -3.09 -2.68 17.84
N GLN A 191 -2.13 -3.33 18.50
CA GLN A 191 -1.54 -2.84 19.75
C GLN A 191 -0.87 -1.47 19.56
N ILE A 192 -0.06 -1.32 18.50
CA ILE A 192 0.61 -0.06 18.18
C ILE A 192 -0.41 1.04 17.91
N PHE A 193 -1.44 0.78 17.10
CA PHE A 193 -2.44 1.80 16.78
C PHE A 193 -3.25 2.22 18.00
N ASP A 194 -3.53 1.31 18.92
CA ASP A 194 -4.18 1.62 20.19
C ASP A 194 -3.28 2.51 21.08
N GLU A 195 -2.01 2.13 21.27
CA GLU A 195 -1.03 2.87 22.06
C GLU A 195 -0.81 4.31 21.54
N TYR A 196 -0.79 4.50 20.22
CA TYR A 196 -0.56 5.78 19.57
C TYR A 196 -1.86 6.54 19.21
N ASN A 197 -3.02 6.08 19.69
CA ASN A 197 -4.34 6.69 19.46
C ASN A 197 -4.66 6.90 17.96
N ARG A 198 -4.31 5.92 17.12
CA ARG A 198 -4.57 5.91 15.67
C ARG A 198 -5.89 5.19 15.39
N TYR A 199 -7.01 5.82 15.73
CA TYR A 199 -8.34 5.17 15.70
C TYR A 199 -8.74 4.63 14.31
N LYS A 200 -8.47 5.37 13.23
CA LYS A 200 -8.75 4.90 11.86
C LYS A 200 -7.96 3.63 11.53
N GLN A 201 -6.67 3.59 11.86
CA GLN A 201 -5.79 2.44 11.66
C GLN A 201 -6.16 1.27 12.57
N LYS A 202 -6.50 1.55 13.84
CA LYS A 202 -7.03 0.57 14.79
C LYS A 202 -8.25 -0.15 14.20
N ALA A 203 -9.21 0.60 13.66
CA ALA A 203 -10.39 0.03 12.99
C ALA A 203 -10.01 -0.83 11.77
N SER A 204 -9.02 -0.43 10.98
CA SER A 204 -8.50 -1.26 9.87
C SER A 204 -7.90 -2.57 10.35
N ALA A 205 -7.11 -2.56 11.42
CA ALA A 205 -6.51 -3.77 12.00
C ALA A 205 -7.56 -4.71 12.59
N LEU A 206 -8.56 -4.18 13.30
CA LEU A 206 -9.72 -4.94 13.78
C LEU A 206 -10.51 -5.57 12.63
N LYS A 207 -10.74 -4.82 11.53
CA LYS A 207 -11.40 -5.35 10.33
C LYS A 207 -10.62 -6.56 9.78
N LEU A 208 -9.30 -6.41 9.59
CA LEU A 208 -8.44 -7.48 9.07
C LEU A 208 -8.46 -8.73 9.97
N LEU A 209 -8.39 -8.57 11.30
CA LEU A 209 -8.53 -9.69 12.23
C LEU A 209 -9.88 -10.37 12.08
N GLY A 210 -10.97 -9.60 11.97
CA GLY A 210 -12.30 -10.13 11.68
C GLY A 210 -12.34 -11.00 10.43
N GLU A 211 -11.77 -10.51 9.32
CA GLU A 211 -11.69 -11.23 8.05
C GLU A 211 -10.84 -12.51 8.14
N ILE A 212 -9.71 -12.48 8.85
CA ILE A 212 -8.89 -13.67 9.12
C ILE A 212 -9.70 -14.74 9.86
N TYR A 213 -10.43 -14.37 10.91
CA TYR A 213 -11.26 -15.32 11.66
C TYR A 213 -12.47 -15.81 10.85
N LEU A 214 -13.06 -14.99 9.97
CA LEU A 214 -14.07 -15.45 9.01
C LEU A 214 -13.51 -16.51 8.07
N LYS A 215 -12.31 -16.30 7.52
CA LYS A 215 -11.65 -17.27 6.63
C LYS A 215 -11.35 -18.59 7.36
N ARG A 216 -10.89 -18.54 8.62
CA ARG A 216 -10.74 -19.75 9.47
C ARG A 216 -12.07 -20.45 9.75
N SER A 217 -13.17 -19.72 9.92
CA SER A 217 -14.50 -20.33 10.10
C SER A 217 -14.92 -21.16 8.90
N GLN A 218 -14.56 -20.74 7.68
CA GLN A 218 -14.84 -21.49 6.45
C GLN A 218 -13.99 -22.79 6.38
N GLN A 219 -12.84 -22.80 7.05
CA GLN A 219 -11.96 -23.97 7.20
C GLN A 219 -12.33 -24.88 8.39
N ASN A 220 -13.54 -24.75 8.96
CA ASN A 220 -14.10 -25.56 10.06
C ASN A 220 -13.37 -25.44 11.42
N TYR A 221 -12.73 -24.31 11.71
CA TYR A 221 -12.17 -24.06 13.04
C TYR A 221 -13.28 -23.65 14.04
N PRO A 222 -13.45 -24.34 15.18
CA PRO A 222 -14.51 -24.06 16.14
C PRO A 222 -14.36 -22.67 16.79
N ASN A 223 -15.48 -22.04 17.14
CA ASN A 223 -15.56 -20.73 17.82
C ASN A 223 -14.97 -19.51 17.08
N THR A 224 -14.50 -19.67 15.86
CA THR A 224 -13.87 -18.57 15.08
C THR A 224 -14.88 -17.54 14.57
N ARG A 225 -16.11 -17.95 14.23
CA ARG A 225 -17.17 -17.02 13.76
C ARG A 225 -17.54 -15.98 14.82
N ALA A 226 -17.65 -16.39 16.09
CA ALA A 226 -17.96 -15.46 17.19
C ALA A 226 -16.85 -14.42 17.41
N ILE A 227 -15.59 -14.87 17.33
CA ILE A 227 -14.41 -13.99 17.44
C ILE A 227 -14.38 -13.01 16.27
N ALA A 228 -14.65 -13.48 15.05
CA ALA A 228 -14.75 -12.61 13.88
C ALA A 228 -15.79 -11.50 14.06
N THR A 229 -17.01 -11.86 14.50
CA THR A 229 -18.09 -10.90 14.74
C THR A 229 -17.70 -9.86 15.79
N GLN A 230 -16.97 -10.24 16.84
CA GLN A 230 -16.49 -9.30 17.85
C GLN A 230 -15.55 -8.24 17.25
N PHE A 231 -14.52 -8.68 16.52
CA PHE A 231 -13.56 -7.76 15.87
C PHE A 231 -14.23 -6.83 14.85
N LEU A 232 -15.12 -7.38 14.02
CA LEU A 232 -15.85 -6.59 13.02
C LEU A 232 -16.80 -5.57 13.69
N SER A 233 -17.46 -5.94 14.79
CA SER A 233 -18.35 -5.02 15.51
C SER A 233 -17.59 -3.84 16.12
N GLU A 234 -16.40 -4.09 16.69
CA GLU A 234 -15.55 -3.03 17.23
C GLU A 234 -15.00 -2.13 16.11
N SER A 235 -14.58 -2.71 14.99
CA SER A 235 -14.16 -1.96 13.80
C SER A 235 -15.27 -1.04 13.28
N LEU A 236 -16.50 -1.58 13.14
CA LEU A 236 -17.67 -0.84 12.69
C LEU A 236 -17.98 0.35 13.60
N GLN A 237 -17.98 0.12 14.92
CA GLN A 237 -18.24 1.18 15.89
C GLN A 237 -17.26 2.34 15.72
N ILE A 238 -15.95 2.05 15.62
CA ILE A 238 -14.95 3.10 15.45
C ILE A 238 -15.14 3.86 14.13
N TYR A 239 -15.43 3.17 13.02
CA TYR A 239 -15.68 3.86 11.75
C TYR A 239 -16.93 4.76 11.80
N GLN A 240 -17.99 4.33 12.49
CA GLN A 240 -19.18 5.15 12.71
C GLN A 240 -18.87 6.38 13.58
N GLU A 241 -18.10 6.23 14.66
CA GLU A 241 -17.66 7.33 15.53
C GLU A 241 -16.76 8.36 14.81
N LEU A 242 -16.06 7.94 13.75
CA LEU A 242 -15.22 8.80 12.91
C LEU A 242 -15.95 9.36 11.68
N ASP A 243 -17.25 9.13 11.54
CA ASP A 243 -18.07 9.53 10.37
C ASP A 243 -17.57 8.95 9.02
N LEU A 244 -16.86 7.81 9.05
CA LEU A 244 -16.31 7.15 7.86
C LEU A 244 -17.33 6.18 7.25
N SER A 245 -18.40 6.74 6.67
CA SER A 245 -19.58 5.99 6.20
C SER A 245 -19.29 4.88 5.19
N GLU A 246 -18.38 5.11 4.24
CA GLU A 246 -18.01 4.10 3.23
C GLU A 246 -17.33 2.88 3.88
N LYS A 247 -16.39 3.12 4.79
CA LYS A 247 -15.70 2.05 5.53
C LYS A 247 -16.63 1.31 6.50
N ALA A 248 -17.54 2.02 7.15
CA ALA A 248 -18.56 1.41 8.00
C ALA A 248 -19.44 0.45 7.19
N LEU A 249 -19.89 0.88 6.01
CA LEU A 249 -20.72 0.07 5.11
C LEU A 249 -19.99 -1.22 4.65
N GLU A 250 -18.69 -1.14 4.35
CA GLU A 250 -17.89 -2.34 4.03
C GLU A 250 -17.93 -3.37 5.17
N VAL A 251 -17.77 -2.92 6.42
CA VAL A 251 -17.77 -3.82 7.59
C VAL A 251 -19.18 -4.39 7.84
N GLU A 252 -20.23 -3.59 7.66
CA GLU A 252 -21.62 -4.08 7.75
C GLU A 252 -21.90 -5.20 6.75
N GLN A 253 -21.42 -5.06 5.51
CA GLN A 253 -21.57 -6.10 4.47
C GLN A 253 -20.83 -7.39 4.85
N LEU A 254 -19.64 -7.31 5.46
CA LEU A 254 -18.91 -8.48 5.97
C LEU A 254 -19.67 -9.18 7.09
N ILE A 255 -20.24 -8.43 8.03
CA ILE A 255 -21.04 -8.99 9.12
C ILE A 255 -22.29 -9.68 8.56
N HIS A 256 -23.02 -9.05 7.64
CA HIS A 256 -24.22 -9.63 7.04
C HIS A 256 -23.94 -10.90 6.23
N SER A 257 -22.89 -10.91 5.40
CA SER A 257 -22.51 -12.10 4.62
C SER A 257 -22.10 -13.27 5.52
N SER A 258 -21.51 -13.01 6.69
CA SER A 258 -21.12 -14.04 7.66
C SER A 258 -22.30 -14.69 8.41
N MET A 259 -23.46 -14.03 8.48
CA MET A 259 -24.67 -14.54 9.15
C MET A 259 -25.61 -15.33 8.22
N GLY A 260 -25.46 -15.18 6.91
CA GLY A 260 -26.38 -15.73 5.89
C GLY A 260 -26.06 -17.16 5.40
N GLY A 261 -25.07 -17.84 5.99
CA GLY A 261 -24.64 -19.21 5.62
C GLY A 261 -24.48 -20.13 6.81
#